data_AF-A0AAQ4NZK1-F1
#
_entry.id   AF-A0AAQ4NZK1-F1
#
_cell.length_a   1.000
_cell.length_b   1.000
_cell.length_c   1.000
_cell.angle_alpha   90.00
_cell.angle_beta   90.00
_cell.angle_gamma   90.00
#
_symmetry.space_group_name_H-M   'P 1'
#
loop_
_entity.id
_entity.type
_entity.pdbx_description
1 polymer ?
#
loop_
_entity_poly.entity_id
_entity_poly.type
_entity_poly.pdbx_seq_one_letter_code
_entity_poly.pdbx_strand_id
1 'polypeptide(L)'
;MVKLSAELIEQAAQYTNPVRDRELDLRAYKIPVLENLGATLDQFDAIDFSDNEIRKLDVNAACCKVSEYNLEHSLSALTELVLTNNNIQELGDLDPLATVKTLTLLSLLRNPVTNKKHYRLYVINKMPQIRVLDFQKVKLKERQEAEKMFKGKRGAQLAKDIAKRTKTFTPGAAAQLEKKRTGPSQADVEAIKIAIANASSLAEVERLKGMLQAGQIPGRDQRPEEEEEEEDGNTAHMAGASGEEMNEDDQEADEDMEPEPHINGS
;
A
#
# COMPACT_ATOMS: atom_id res chain seq x y z
N MET A 1 -24.48 15.23 -10.05
CA MET A 1 -23.01 15.21 -10.19
C MET A 1 -22.62 16.39 -11.05
N VAL A 2 -21.96 17.39 -10.48
CA VAL A 2 -21.52 18.60 -11.19
C VAL A 2 -20.06 18.44 -11.56
N LYS A 3 -19.65 18.96 -12.71
CA LYS A 3 -18.24 18.98 -13.13
C LYS A 3 -17.54 20.18 -12.50
N LEU A 4 -16.35 20.01 -11.93
CA LEU A 4 -15.51 21.13 -11.51
C LEU A 4 -14.93 21.82 -12.76
N SER A 5 -15.58 22.88 -13.22
CA SER A 5 -15.15 23.71 -14.36
C SER A 5 -14.48 25.01 -13.89
N ALA A 6 -13.75 25.68 -14.80
CA ALA A 6 -13.25 27.03 -14.54
C ALA A 6 -14.40 28.01 -14.23
N GLU A 7 -15.48 27.94 -15.01
CA GLU A 7 -16.71 28.71 -14.77
C GLU A 7 -17.29 28.49 -13.35
N LEU A 8 -17.27 27.26 -12.84
CA LEU A 8 -17.74 26.98 -11.47
C LEU A 8 -16.81 27.62 -10.42
N ILE A 9 -15.49 27.60 -10.66
CA ILE A 9 -14.49 28.24 -9.78
C ILE A 9 -14.63 29.77 -9.79
N GLU A 10 -14.91 30.36 -10.95
CA GLU A 10 -15.15 31.80 -11.10
C GLU A 10 -16.47 32.27 -10.45
N GLN A 11 -17.52 31.44 -10.51
CA GLN A 11 -18.85 31.73 -9.94
C GLN A 11 -19.01 31.31 -8.46
N ALA A 12 -18.09 30.52 -7.92
CA ALA A 12 -18.10 30.08 -6.53
C ALA A 12 -17.92 31.25 -5.54
N ALA A 13 -18.37 31.06 -4.29
CA ALA A 13 -18.23 32.09 -3.27
C ALA A 13 -16.77 32.23 -2.82
N GLN A 14 -16.31 33.48 -2.69
CA GLN A 14 -14.94 33.82 -2.29
C GLN A 14 -14.99 34.83 -1.15
N TYR A 15 -14.27 34.57 -0.06
CA TYR A 15 -14.25 35.46 1.10
C TYR A 15 -12.96 35.33 1.91
N THR A 16 -12.68 36.31 2.78
CA THR A 16 -11.66 36.18 3.83
C THR A 16 -12.27 35.42 5.00
N ASN A 17 -11.67 34.29 5.40
CA ASN A 17 -12.20 33.42 6.44
C ASN A 17 -11.81 33.90 7.87
N PRO A 18 -12.26 33.23 8.94
CA PRO A 18 -11.97 33.65 10.32
C PRO A 18 -10.48 33.65 10.75
N VAL A 19 -9.60 32.92 10.04
CA VAL A 19 -8.15 32.94 10.28
C VAL A 19 -7.39 33.95 9.41
N ARG A 20 -8.13 34.64 8.51
CA ARG A 20 -7.71 35.69 7.55
C ARG A 20 -7.15 35.19 6.22
N ASP A 21 -7.29 33.91 5.94
CA ASP A 21 -6.97 33.30 4.66
C ASP A 21 -8.02 33.70 3.60
N ARG A 22 -7.64 33.81 2.33
CA ARG A 22 -8.59 33.92 1.22
C ARG A 22 -9.10 32.52 0.86
N GLU A 23 -10.37 32.29 1.12
CA GLU A 23 -11.05 31.00 0.99
C GLU A 23 -11.94 30.96 -0.26
N LEU A 24 -11.89 29.83 -0.98
CA LEU A 24 -12.79 29.46 -2.06
C LEU A 24 -13.78 28.39 -1.56
N ASP A 25 -15.07 28.71 -1.51
CA ASP A 25 -16.12 27.78 -1.07
C ASP A 25 -16.65 26.97 -2.27
N LEU A 26 -16.27 25.68 -2.32
CA LEU A 26 -16.78 24.70 -3.28
C LEU A 26 -17.61 23.60 -2.57
N ARG A 27 -18.25 23.92 -1.44
CA ARG A 27 -19.06 22.97 -0.67
C ARG A 27 -20.30 22.48 -1.43
N ALA A 28 -20.73 21.26 -1.13
CA ALA A 28 -22.03 20.68 -1.52
C ALA A 28 -22.39 20.60 -3.03
N TYR A 29 -21.50 21.00 -3.95
CA TYR A 29 -21.75 20.94 -5.40
C TYR A 29 -21.86 19.52 -5.98
N LYS A 30 -21.55 18.47 -5.21
CA LYS A 30 -21.50 17.07 -5.68
C LYS A 30 -20.48 16.88 -6.81
N ILE A 31 -19.32 17.47 -6.61
CA ILE A 31 -18.11 17.29 -7.42
C ILE A 31 -17.60 15.84 -7.21
N PRO A 32 -17.34 15.05 -8.26
CA PRO A 32 -16.91 13.66 -8.14
C PRO A 32 -15.39 13.45 -8.22
N VAL A 33 -14.69 14.44 -8.81
CA VAL A 33 -13.30 14.39 -9.28
C VAL A 33 -12.75 15.80 -9.16
N LEU A 34 -11.52 15.93 -8.68
CA LEU A 34 -10.77 17.19 -8.70
C LEU A 34 -10.08 17.34 -10.06
N GLU A 35 -10.34 18.47 -10.73
CA GLU A 35 -9.79 18.83 -12.03
C GLU A 35 -9.90 20.34 -12.23
N ASN A 36 -9.22 20.89 -13.25
CA ASN A 36 -9.28 22.31 -13.65
C ASN A 36 -8.91 23.34 -12.56
N LEU A 37 -8.31 22.91 -11.45
CA LEU A 37 -7.88 23.78 -10.34
C LEU A 37 -6.87 24.87 -10.74
N GLY A 38 -6.19 24.75 -11.88
CA GLY A 38 -5.40 25.86 -12.44
C GLY A 38 -6.21 27.13 -12.73
N ALA A 39 -7.54 27.03 -12.85
CA ALA A 39 -8.43 28.19 -12.93
C ALA A 39 -8.52 29.00 -11.63
N THR A 40 -8.04 28.47 -10.50
CA THR A 40 -7.88 29.23 -9.25
C THR A 40 -6.71 30.23 -9.33
N LEU A 41 -5.81 30.08 -10.31
CA LEU A 41 -4.64 30.95 -10.54
C LEU A 41 -3.77 31.17 -9.29
N ASP A 42 -3.69 30.16 -8.42
CA ASP A 42 -2.97 30.18 -7.13
C ASP A 42 -3.32 31.39 -6.23
N GLN A 43 -4.56 31.89 -6.36
CA GLN A 43 -5.04 33.10 -5.68
C GLN A 43 -5.62 32.91 -4.28
N PHE A 44 -5.67 31.68 -3.77
CA PHE A 44 -6.38 31.30 -2.55
C PHE A 44 -5.46 30.53 -1.60
N ASP A 45 -5.49 30.90 -0.34
CA ASP A 45 -4.75 30.20 0.72
C ASP A 45 -5.52 28.95 1.20
N ALA A 46 -6.85 28.94 1.05
CA ALA A 46 -7.75 27.85 1.44
C ALA A 46 -8.81 27.54 0.36
N ILE A 47 -9.17 26.26 0.22
CA ILE A 47 -10.28 25.79 -0.63
C ILE A 47 -11.10 24.76 0.14
N ASP A 48 -12.40 25.01 0.34
CA ASP A 48 -13.28 24.08 1.05
C ASP A 48 -14.05 23.18 0.06
N PHE A 49 -13.82 21.87 0.17
CA PHE A 49 -14.44 20.82 -0.64
C PHE A 49 -15.47 19.96 0.12
N SER A 50 -15.96 20.41 1.28
CA SER A 50 -16.89 19.64 2.12
C SER A 50 -18.20 19.28 1.41
N ASP A 51 -18.84 18.18 1.83
CA ASP A 51 -20.10 17.67 1.30
C ASP A 51 -20.12 17.36 -0.23
N ASN A 52 -18.96 17.10 -0.83
CA ASN A 52 -18.82 16.62 -2.20
C ASN A 52 -18.71 15.08 -2.32
N GLU A 53 -18.76 14.57 -3.56
CA GLU A 53 -18.70 13.13 -3.90
C GLU A 53 -17.29 12.69 -4.36
N ILE A 54 -16.24 13.40 -3.93
CA ILE A 54 -14.86 13.23 -4.41
C ILE A 54 -14.33 11.84 -4.02
N ARG A 55 -13.94 11.03 -5.03
CA ARG A 55 -13.48 9.65 -4.80
C ARG A 55 -11.97 9.48 -4.66
N LYS A 56 -11.19 10.50 -5.03
CA LYS A 56 -9.72 10.47 -5.01
C LYS A 56 -9.19 11.90 -4.84
N LEU A 57 -8.25 12.07 -3.91
CA LEU A 57 -7.39 13.26 -3.87
C LEU A 57 -6.30 13.09 -4.94
N ASP A 58 -6.56 13.64 -6.13
CA ASP A 58 -5.63 13.71 -7.25
C ASP A 58 -5.69 15.14 -7.76
N VAL A 59 -4.58 15.87 -7.61
CA VAL A 59 -4.57 17.34 -7.76
C VAL A 59 -3.65 17.77 -8.91
N ASN A 60 -3.46 16.87 -9.90
CA ASN A 60 -2.66 17.11 -11.09
C ASN A 60 -3.31 18.15 -12.03
N ALA A 61 -3.22 19.42 -11.64
CA ALA A 61 -3.94 20.53 -12.25
C ALA A 61 -3.10 21.36 -13.24
N ALA A 62 -1.79 21.13 -13.31
CA ALA A 62 -0.85 22.12 -13.85
C ALA A 62 0.20 21.61 -14.87
N CYS A 63 0.27 20.32 -15.23
CA CYS A 63 1.24 19.88 -16.24
C CYS A 63 0.83 18.66 -17.08
N CYS A 64 1.52 18.52 -18.22
CA CYS A 64 1.38 17.49 -19.24
C CYS A 64 1.54 16.05 -18.72
N LYS A 65 1.06 15.09 -19.52
CA LYS A 65 1.17 13.63 -19.36
C LYS A 65 2.54 13.16 -18.82
N VAL A 66 2.67 13.09 -17.50
CA VAL A 66 3.79 12.47 -16.78
C VAL A 66 3.23 11.53 -15.72
N SER A 67 3.90 10.40 -15.57
CA SER A 67 3.60 9.26 -14.71
C SER A 67 3.34 9.60 -13.24
N GLU A 68 2.35 8.92 -12.66
CA GLU A 68 2.42 8.23 -11.36
C GLU A 68 3.18 8.88 -10.17
N TYR A 69 2.40 9.21 -9.12
CA TYR A 69 2.74 9.27 -7.68
C TYR A 69 3.27 10.56 -6.98
N ASN A 70 3.49 11.70 -7.65
CA ASN A 70 4.02 12.91 -6.96
C ASN A 70 2.97 13.99 -6.60
N LEU A 71 2.22 13.79 -5.51
CA LEU A 71 1.39 14.84 -4.90
C LEU A 71 2.19 16.10 -4.53
N GLU A 72 3.42 15.92 -4.05
CA GLU A 72 4.39 16.98 -3.70
C GLU A 72 4.61 18.02 -4.81
N HIS A 73 4.49 17.65 -6.09
CA HIS A 73 4.68 18.59 -7.21
C HIS A 73 3.46 19.51 -7.44
N SER A 74 2.26 19.04 -7.09
CA SER A 74 1.00 19.78 -7.26
C SER A 74 0.49 20.41 -5.96
N LEU A 75 1.09 20.07 -4.81
CA LEU A 75 0.70 20.50 -3.46
C LEU A 75 1.93 20.95 -2.64
N SER A 76 2.92 21.54 -3.29
CA SER A 76 4.21 21.89 -2.68
C SER A 76 4.07 22.82 -1.46
N ALA A 77 3.06 23.68 -1.43
CA ALA A 77 2.77 24.60 -0.33
C ALA A 77 1.78 24.07 0.74
N LEU A 78 1.23 22.86 0.60
CA LEU A 78 0.13 22.38 1.45
C LEU A 78 0.57 22.12 2.91
N THR A 79 0.12 22.98 3.82
CA THR A 79 0.46 22.96 5.25
C THR A 79 -0.53 22.19 6.13
N GLU A 80 -1.83 22.20 5.79
CA GLU A 80 -2.90 21.58 6.56
C GLU A 80 -3.87 20.80 5.66
N LEU A 81 -4.30 19.61 6.10
CA LEU A 81 -5.20 18.74 5.33
C LEU A 81 -6.27 18.10 6.23
N VAL A 82 -7.53 18.47 6.03
CA VAL A 82 -8.67 17.95 6.79
C VAL A 82 -9.48 16.99 5.91
N LEU A 83 -9.33 15.70 6.17
CA LEU A 83 -10.03 14.59 5.48
C LEU A 83 -11.06 13.92 6.40
N THR A 84 -11.59 14.67 7.37
CA THR A 84 -12.60 14.19 8.32
C THR A 84 -13.82 13.59 7.59
N ASN A 85 -14.37 12.48 8.09
CA ASN A 85 -15.60 11.84 7.57
C ASN A 85 -15.50 11.35 6.11
N ASN A 86 -14.32 10.87 5.71
CA ASN A 86 -14.08 10.23 4.40
C ASN A 86 -14.01 8.69 4.52
N ASN A 87 -13.83 8.00 3.39
CA ASN A 87 -13.79 6.53 3.32
C ASN A 87 -12.37 5.94 3.13
N ILE A 88 -11.36 6.53 3.76
CA ILE A 88 -9.98 5.98 3.73
C ILE A 88 -9.93 4.74 4.63
N GLN A 89 -9.56 3.60 4.05
CA GLN A 89 -9.65 2.30 4.72
C GLN A 89 -8.29 1.72 5.12
N GLU A 90 -7.27 1.86 4.28
CA GLU A 90 -6.00 1.15 4.45
C GLU A 90 -4.86 2.10 4.83
N LEU A 91 -3.93 1.63 5.67
CA LEU A 91 -2.81 2.45 6.13
C LEU A 91 -1.85 2.80 4.98
N GLY A 92 -1.71 1.91 4.00
CA GLY A 92 -0.99 2.17 2.76
C GLY A 92 -1.67 3.20 1.83
N ASP A 93 -2.94 3.55 2.04
CA ASP A 93 -3.59 4.63 1.28
C ASP A 93 -3.05 6.02 1.68
N LEU A 94 -2.45 6.13 2.87
CA LEU A 94 -1.87 7.36 3.41
C LEU A 94 -0.41 7.59 2.95
N ASP A 95 0.25 6.56 2.40
CA ASP A 95 1.65 6.61 1.98
C ASP A 95 1.99 7.76 1.01
N PRO A 96 1.16 8.11 0.01
CA PRO A 96 1.45 9.22 -0.90
C PRO A 96 1.59 10.58 -0.21
N LEU A 97 0.94 10.79 0.95
CA LEU A 97 1.06 12.03 1.72
C LEU A 97 2.46 12.24 2.32
N ALA A 98 3.26 11.18 2.45
CA ALA A 98 4.66 11.27 2.88
C ALA A 98 5.57 12.01 1.86
N THR A 99 5.10 12.22 0.63
CA THR A 99 5.78 13.10 -0.33
C THR A 99 5.67 14.58 0.09
N VAL A 100 4.50 15.04 0.56
CA VAL A 100 4.25 16.45 0.91
C VAL A 100 4.99 16.85 2.20
N LYS A 101 6.21 17.40 2.08
CA LYS A 101 7.08 17.74 3.23
C LYS A 101 6.60 18.94 4.05
N THR A 102 5.81 19.82 3.44
CA THR A 102 5.21 21.02 4.02
C THR A 102 4.00 20.73 4.92
N LEU A 103 3.41 19.53 4.83
CA LEU A 103 2.22 19.16 5.58
C LEU A 103 2.54 19.01 7.08
N THR A 104 1.88 19.81 7.92
CA THR A 104 2.08 19.80 9.39
C THR A 104 0.81 19.47 10.19
N LEU A 105 -0.38 19.67 9.64
CA LEU A 105 -1.66 19.27 10.24
C LEU A 105 -2.37 18.26 9.33
N LEU A 106 -2.82 17.14 9.91
CA LEU A 106 -3.63 16.14 9.23
C LEU A 106 -4.79 15.71 10.14
N SER A 107 -6.02 15.71 9.62
CA SER A 107 -7.18 15.09 10.29
C SER A 107 -7.74 13.97 9.43
N LEU A 108 -7.83 12.77 10.00
CA LEU A 108 -8.44 11.57 9.40
C LEU A 108 -9.63 11.06 10.23
N LEU A 109 -10.05 11.81 11.26
CA LEU A 109 -11.19 11.50 12.11
C LEU A 109 -12.42 11.01 11.32
N ARG A 110 -13.09 9.98 11.82
CA ARG A 110 -14.24 9.31 11.19
C ARG A 110 -13.94 8.60 9.85
N ASN A 111 -12.68 8.34 9.49
CA ASN A 111 -12.33 7.39 8.43
C ASN A 111 -12.14 5.98 9.02
N PRO A 112 -12.50 4.89 8.32
CA PRO A 112 -12.27 3.52 8.80
C PRO A 112 -10.81 3.22 9.18
N VAL A 113 -9.83 3.85 8.52
CA VAL A 113 -8.39 3.69 8.82
C VAL A 113 -8.01 4.06 10.26
N THR A 114 -8.74 4.94 10.94
CA THR A 114 -8.43 5.33 12.33
C THR A 114 -8.61 4.19 13.33
N ASN A 115 -9.36 3.14 12.95
CA ASN A 115 -9.59 1.94 13.75
C ASN A 115 -8.52 0.84 13.54
N LYS A 116 -7.57 1.03 12.60
CA LYS A 116 -6.51 0.04 12.35
C LYS A 116 -5.49 0.01 13.50
N LYS A 117 -5.01 -1.18 13.86
CA LYS A 117 -3.93 -1.34 14.85
C LYS A 117 -2.72 -0.49 14.46
N HIS A 118 -2.12 0.18 15.45
CA HIS A 118 -0.96 1.06 15.31
C HIS A 118 -1.15 2.29 14.38
N TYR A 119 -2.37 2.60 13.91
CA TYR A 119 -2.69 3.73 13.01
C TYR A 119 -1.89 5.01 13.31
N ARG A 120 -1.97 5.50 14.56
CA ARG A 120 -1.34 6.76 14.97
C ARG A 120 0.20 6.71 14.91
N LEU A 121 0.80 5.61 15.36
CA LEU A 121 2.26 5.42 15.30
C LEU A 121 2.74 5.23 13.86
N TYR A 122 1.96 4.51 13.02
CA TYR A 122 2.25 4.34 11.59
C TYR A 122 2.32 5.69 10.88
N VAL A 123 1.32 6.56 11.07
CA VAL A 123 1.30 7.92 10.49
C VAL A 123 2.47 8.75 11.01
N ILE A 124 2.75 8.74 12.32
CA ILE A 124 3.87 9.49 12.92
C ILE A 124 5.23 9.05 12.38
N ASN A 125 5.43 7.74 12.13
CA ASN A 125 6.65 7.21 11.53
C ASN A 125 6.76 7.50 10.02
N LYS A 126 5.64 7.40 9.29
CA LYS A 126 5.62 7.54 7.83
C LYS A 126 5.63 9.00 7.38
N MET A 127 5.09 9.91 8.19
CA MET A 127 5.00 11.35 7.94
C MET A 127 5.56 12.14 9.14
N PRO A 128 6.88 12.09 9.40
CA PRO A 128 7.48 12.74 10.57
C PRO A 128 7.32 14.27 10.57
N GLN A 129 7.03 14.90 9.42
CA GLN A 129 6.71 16.33 9.31
C GLN A 129 5.42 16.74 10.06
N ILE A 130 4.49 15.81 10.28
CA ILE A 130 3.22 16.09 10.97
C ILE A 130 3.47 16.51 12.41
N ARG A 131 2.91 17.66 12.79
CA ARG A 131 2.95 18.26 14.13
C ARG A 131 1.63 18.05 14.88
N VAL A 132 0.51 18.03 14.16
CA VAL A 132 -0.84 17.81 14.71
C VAL A 132 -1.53 16.72 13.88
N LEU A 133 -1.96 15.66 14.55
CA LEU A 133 -2.71 14.55 13.94
C LEU A 133 -4.03 14.38 14.69
N ASP A 134 -5.16 14.42 13.96
CA ASP A 134 -6.52 14.36 14.51
C ASP A 134 -6.78 15.43 15.58
N PHE A 135 -6.31 16.66 15.32
CA PHE A 135 -6.30 17.79 16.25
C PHE A 135 -5.50 17.57 17.55
N GLN A 136 -4.74 16.47 17.66
CA GLN A 136 -3.86 16.17 18.80
C GLN A 136 -2.37 16.36 18.43
N LYS A 137 -1.68 17.25 19.16
CA LYS A 137 -0.24 17.49 19.02
C LYS A 137 0.57 16.19 19.18
N VAL A 138 1.45 15.91 18.22
CA VAL A 138 2.35 14.74 18.23
C VAL A 138 3.50 14.97 19.22
N LYS A 139 3.55 14.18 20.29
CA LYS A 139 4.55 14.30 21.37
C LYS A 139 5.83 13.51 21.03
N LEU A 140 6.95 13.93 21.61
CA LEU A 140 8.25 13.26 21.44
C LEU A 140 8.21 11.77 21.84
N LYS A 141 7.47 11.42 22.90
CA LYS A 141 7.28 10.01 23.32
C LYS A 141 6.65 9.15 22.21
N GLU A 142 5.63 9.67 21.53
CA GLU A 142 4.96 8.96 20.42
C GLU A 142 5.92 8.77 19.23
N ARG A 143 6.81 9.74 18.96
CA ARG A 143 7.85 9.62 17.92
C ARG A 143 8.88 8.55 18.26
N GLN A 144 9.36 8.52 19.49
CA GLN A 144 10.31 7.52 19.98
C GLN A 144 9.72 6.11 19.99
N GLU A 145 8.43 5.97 20.36
CA GLU A 145 7.70 4.71 20.30
C GLU A 145 7.51 4.23 18.86
N ALA A 146 7.10 5.14 17.96
CA ALA A 146 6.92 4.86 16.54
C ALA A 146 8.25 4.46 15.87
N GLU A 147 9.34 5.19 16.11
CA GLU A 147 10.67 4.82 15.63
C GLU A 147 11.05 3.42 16.13
N LYS A 148 10.96 3.17 17.44
CA LYS A 148 11.28 1.86 18.03
C LYS A 148 10.47 0.72 17.43
N MET A 149 9.20 0.95 17.09
CA MET A 149 8.31 -0.04 16.49
C MET A 149 8.66 -0.37 15.03
N PHE A 150 9.11 0.61 14.25
CA PHE A 150 9.33 0.46 12.80
C PHE A 150 10.81 0.45 12.37
N LYS A 151 11.77 0.50 13.33
CA LYS A 151 13.21 0.44 13.07
C LYS A 151 13.69 -0.92 12.53
N GLY A 152 14.69 -0.87 11.65
CA GLY A 152 15.40 -2.04 11.12
C GLY A 152 14.55 -2.96 10.21
N LYS A 153 15.13 -4.08 9.78
CA LYS A 153 14.51 -5.01 8.82
C LYS A 153 13.12 -5.52 9.29
N ARG A 154 12.99 -5.86 10.58
CA ARG A 154 11.74 -6.36 11.17
C ARG A 154 10.65 -5.29 11.27
N GLY A 155 11.01 -4.06 11.65
CA GLY A 155 10.08 -2.93 11.69
C GLY A 155 9.63 -2.47 10.31
N ALA A 156 10.53 -2.48 9.32
CA ALA A 156 10.19 -2.21 7.92
C ALA A 156 9.26 -3.28 7.33
N GLN A 157 9.44 -4.55 7.71
CA GLN A 157 8.51 -5.62 7.32
C GLN A 157 7.14 -5.46 7.98
N LEU A 158 7.10 -5.18 9.29
CA LEU A 158 5.87 -4.87 10.02
C LEU A 158 5.10 -3.69 9.39
N ALA A 159 5.81 -2.63 8.99
CA ALA A 159 5.20 -1.50 8.29
C ALA A 159 4.57 -1.92 6.94
N LYS A 160 5.26 -2.75 6.15
CA LYS A 160 4.71 -3.30 4.90
C LYS A 160 3.48 -4.17 5.14
N ASP A 161 3.52 -5.05 6.14
CA ASP A 161 2.42 -5.96 6.44
C ASP A 161 1.18 -5.23 6.99
N ILE A 162 1.38 -4.17 7.76
CA ILE A 162 0.32 -3.26 8.22
C ILE A 162 -0.23 -2.38 7.07
N ALA A 163 0.60 -2.04 6.08
CA ALA A 163 0.22 -1.24 4.91
C ALA A 163 -0.49 -2.03 3.80
N LYS A 164 -0.42 -3.38 3.82
CA LYS A 164 -1.06 -4.24 2.82
C LYS A 164 -2.56 -3.98 2.76
N ARG A 165 -3.03 -3.48 1.62
CA ARG A 165 -4.46 -3.36 1.34
C ARG A 165 -5.15 -4.72 1.47
N THR A 166 -6.16 -4.80 2.32
CA THR A 166 -7.11 -5.92 2.31
C THR A 166 -7.76 -5.97 0.91
N LYS A 167 -7.97 -7.17 0.35
CA LYS A 167 -8.70 -7.32 -0.93
C LYS A 167 -10.20 -7.15 -0.70
N THR A 168 -10.63 -5.93 -0.37
CA THR A 168 -12.02 -5.59 -0.05
C THR A 168 -12.92 -5.84 -1.26
N PHE A 169 -13.80 -6.84 -1.13
CA PHE A 169 -14.81 -7.17 -2.11
C PHE A 169 -15.85 -6.05 -2.19
N THR A 170 -16.06 -5.46 -3.38
CA THR A 170 -16.96 -4.31 -3.58
C THR A 170 -18.34 -4.78 -4.07
N PRO A 171 -19.41 -4.67 -3.24
CA PRO A 171 -20.75 -4.99 -3.68
C PRO A 171 -21.20 -4.01 -4.78
N GLY A 172 -21.60 -4.53 -5.95
CA GLY A 172 -22.06 -3.72 -7.08
C GLY A 172 -21.07 -3.61 -8.25
N ALA A 173 -19.81 -4.03 -8.08
CA ALA A 173 -19.02 -4.45 -9.24
C ALA A 173 -19.60 -5.77 -9.78
N ALA A 174 -19.71 -5.92 -11.11
CA ALA A 174 -20.09 -7.19 -11.70
C ALA A 174 -19.10 -8.28 -11.23
N ALA A 175 -19.62 -9.40 -10.73
CA ALA A 175 -18.80 -10.42 -10.09
C ALA A 175 -17.67 -10.86 -11.03
N GLN A 176 -16.42 -10.61 -10.63
CA GLN A 176 -15.30 -11.31 -11.24
C GLN A 176 -15.53 -12.79 -10.99
N LEU A 177 -15.80 -13.52 -12.08
CA LEU A 177 -16.13 -14.94 -11.99
C LEU A 177 -15.06 -15.68 -11.18
N GLU A 178 -15.57 -16.41 -10.19
CA GLU A 178 -15.04 -17.68 -9.69
C GLU A 178 -13.80 -18.15 -10.44
N LYS A 179 -12.70 -18.29 -9.69
CA LYS A 179 -11.39 -18.84 -10.10
C LYS A 179 -11.47 -19.51 -11.47
N LYS A 180 -10.95 -18.85 -12.51
CA LYS A 180 -10.83 -19.42 -13.86
C LYS A 180 -10.29 -20.84 -13.70
N ARG A 181 -11.13 -21.86 -13.93
CA ARG A 181 -10.75 -23.25 -13.72
C ARG A 181 -9.61 -23.53 -14.70
N THR A 182 -8.37 -23.49 -14.18
CA THR A 182 -7.20 -23.94 -14.92
C THR A 182 -7.52 -25.35 -15.37
N GLY A 183 -7.36 -25.61 -16.67
CA GLY A 183 -7.62 -26.94 -17.20
C GLY A 183 -6.79 -28.01 -16.48
N PRO A 184 -7.15 -29.30 -16.62
CA PRO A 184 -6.31 -30.40 -16.14
C PRO A 184 -4.84 -30.15 -16.53
N SER A 185 -3.92 -30.40 -15.60
CA SER A 185 -2.49 -30.19 -15.82
C SER A 185 -1.98 -31.04 -17.00
N GLN A 186 -0.79 -30.75 -17.53
CA GLN A 186 -0.25 -31.56 -18.63
C GLN A 186 -0.16 -33.06 -18.26
N ALA A 187 0.23 -33.36 -17.01
CA ALA A 187 0.23 -34.73 -16.48
C ALA A 187 -1.19 -35.34 -16.38
N ASP A 188 -2.20 -34.57 -15.93
CA ASP A 188 -3.59 -35.02 -15.93
C ASP A 188 -4.08 -35.33 -17.37
N VAL A 189 -3.75 -34.47 -18.35
CA VAL A 189 -4.11 -34.65 -19.76
C VAL A 189 -3.43 -35.88 -20.38
N GLU A 190 -2.21 -36.21 -19.95
CA GLU A 190 -1.50 -37.42 -20.37
C GLU A 190 -2.09 -38.68 -19.74
N ALA A 191 -2.38 -38.66 -18.43
CA ALA A 191 -3.09 -39.76 -17.75
C ALA A 191 -4.45 -40.07 -18.42
N ILE A 192 -5.20 -39.04 -18.81
CA ILE A 192 -6.47 -39.17 -19.54
C ILE A 192 -6.26 -39.82 -20.91
N LYS A 193 -5.25 -39.40 -21.68
CA LYS A 193 -4.94 -40.01 -22.99
C LYS A 193 -4.55 -41.48 -22.86
N ILE A 194 -3.73 -41.82 -21.86
CA ILE A 194 -3.28 -43.20 -21.61
C ILE A 194 -4.46 -44.07 -21.18
N ALA A 195 -5.33 -43.58 -20.29
CA ALA A 195 -6.53 -44.31 -19.87
C ALA A 195 -7.48 -44.60 -21.04
N ILE A 196 -7.70 -43.64 -21.94
CA ILE A 196 -8.53 -43.82 -23.14
C ILE A 196 -7.86 -44.78 -24.14
N ALA A 197 -6.55 -44.69 -24.34
CA ALA A 197 -5.81 -45.56 -25.26
C ALA A 197 -5.78 -47.03 -24.80
N ASN A 198 -5.80 -47.28 -23.49
CA ASN A 198 -5.81 -48.61 -22.90
C ASN A 198 -7.23 -49.20 -22.72
N ALA A 199 -8.29 -48.45 -23.05
CA ALA A 199 -9.67 -48.91 -22.86
C ALA A 199 -10.06 -50.00 -23.88
N SER A 200 -10.13 -51.25 -23.41
CA SER A 200 -10.37 -52.44 -24.24
C SER A 200 -11.83 -52.66 -24.67
N SER A 201 -12.78 -51.82 -24.23
CA SER A 201 -14.19 -51.92 -24.60
C SER A 201 -14.87 -50.55 -24.69
N LEU A 202 -15.92 -50.47 -25.51
CA LEU A 202 -16.67 -49.23 -25.72
C LEU A 202 -17.39 -48.76 -24.44
N ALA A 203 -17.85 -49.69 -23.59
CA ALA A 203 -18.41 -49.38 -22.28
C ALA A 203 -17.39 -48.75 -21.32
N GLU A 204 -16.12 -49.16 -21.39
CA GLU A 204 -15.04 -48.56 -20.58
C GLU A 204 -14.72 -47.13 -21.05
N VAL A 205 -14.77 -46.87 -22.36
CA VAL A 205 -14.65 -45.51 -22.91
C VAL A 205 -15.81 -44.62 -22.45
N GLU A 206 -17.03 -45.14 -22.40
CA GLU A 206 -18.19 -44.41 -21.84
C GLU A 206 -18.07 -44.17 -20.34
N ARG A 207 -17.54 -45.14 -19.58
CA ARG A 207 -17.26 -45.00 -18.13
C ARG A 207 -16.23 -43.89 -17.87
N LEU A 208 -15.12 -43.89 -18.60
CA LEU A 208 -14.09 -42.84 -18.53
C LEU A 208 -14.65 -41.46 -18.91
N LYS A 209 -15.46 -41.38 -19.96
CA LYS A 209 -16.15 -40.15 -20.37
C LYS A 209 -17.08 -39.62 -19.27
N GLY A 210 -17.80 -40.51 -18.58
CA GLY A 210 -18.63 -40.16 -17.42
C GLY A 210 -17.83 -39.61 -16.24
N MET A 211 -16.70 -40.26 -15.89
CA MET A 211 -15.80 -39.77 -14.83
C MET A 211 -15.27 -38.36 -15.12
N LEU A 212 -14.88 -38.10 -16.38
CA LEU A 212 -14.40 -36.78 -16.80
C LEU A 212 -15.49 -35.71 -16.79
N GLN A 213 -16.74 -36.07 -17.10
CA GLN A 213 -17.90 -35.17 -16.93
C GLN A 213 -18.21 -34.88 -15.45
N ALA A 214 -17.96 -35.84 -14.55
CA ALA A 214 -18.03 -35.64 -13.10
C ALA A 214 -16.81 -34.87 -12.53
N GLY A 215 -15.76 -34.64 -13.34
CA GLY A 215 -14.53 -33.94 -12.93
C GLY A 215 -13.46 -34.80 -12.26
N GLN A 216 -13.65 -36.13 -12.17
CA GLN A 216 -12.62 -37.05 -11.69
C GLN A 216 -11.62 -37.39 -12.80
N ILE A 217 -10.33 -37.42 -12.44
CA ILE A 217 -9.22 -37.67 -13.35
C ILE A 217 -8.65 -39.06 -13.02
N PRO A 218 -8.61 -40.01 -13.98
CA PRO A 218 -8.06 -41.35 -13.73
C PRO A 218 -6.66 -41.32 -13.15
N GLY A 219 -6.44 -42.04 -12.04
CA GLY A 219 -5.15 -42.13 -11.34
C GLY A 219 -4.88 -41.02 -10.32
N ARG A 220 -5.81 -40.07 -10.09
CA ARG A 220 -5.63 -39.04 -9.06
C ARG A 220 -5.69 -39.60 -7.63
N ASP A 221 -6.59 -40.55 -7.39
CA ASP A 221 -6.95 -41.10 -6.08
C ASP A 221 -5.96 -42.19 -5.57
N GLN A 222 -4.72 -42.20 -6.07
CA GLN A 222 -3.64 -43.12 -5.64
C GLN A 222 -2.37 -42.41 -5.14
N ARG A 223 -2.39 -41.08 -5.03
CA ARG A 223 -1.43 -40.37 -4.17
C ARG A 223 -2.00 -40.35 -2.74
N PRO A 224 -1.18 -40.58 -1.70
CA PRO A 224 -1.56 -40.22 -0.34
C PRO A 224 -1.95 -38.74 -0.29
N GLU A 225 -2.83 -38.38 0.65
CA GLU A 225 -3.03 -37.00 1.00
C GLU A 225 -1.74 -36.53 1.70
N GLU A 226 -1.04 -35.56 1.11
CA GLU A 226 0.06 -34.86 1.79
C GLU A 226 -0.61 -33.96 2.85
N GLU A 227 -0.51 -34.39 4.11
CA GLU A 227 -1.17 -33.75 5.26
C GLU A 227 -0.63 -32.32 5.48
N GLU A 228 -1.48 -31.43 6.02
CA GLU A 228 -1.08 -30.06 6.36
C GLU A 228 -0.23 -30.06 7.65
N GLU A 229 1.07 -30.38 7.54
CA GLU A 229 1.99 -30.35 8.69
C GLU A 229 2.31 -28.92 9.15
N GLU A 230 1.80 -28.55 10.32
CA GLU A 230 2.31 -27.41 11.11
C GLU A 230 3.60 -27.82 11.86
N GLU A 231 4.77 -27.32 11.42
CA GLU A 231 6.00 -27.44 12.22
C GLU A 231 6.21 -26.21 13.13
N ASP A 232 5.89 -26.38 14.42
CA ASP A 232 6.46 -25.61 15.53
C ASP A 232 7.72 -26.37 16.01
N GLY A 233 8.91 -25.78 15.88
CA GLY A 233 10.17 -26.55 15.90
C GLY A 233 10.89 -26.63 17.25
N ASN A 234 11.70 -27.69 17.49
CA ASN A 234 12.86 -27.60 18.39
C ASN A 234 13.95 -28.70 18.23
N THR A 235 15.21 -28.28 18.14
CA THR A 235 16.50 -28.89 18.60
C THR A 235 16.77 -30.42 18.67
N ALA A 236 17.90 -30.80 18.06
CA ALA A 236 19.13 -31.39 18.67
C ALA A 236 19.58 -32.86 18.40
N HIS A 237 20.89 -32.98 18.08
CA HIS A 237 21.80 -34.14 18.18
C HIS A 237 21.52 -35.38 17.28
N MET A 238 22.48 -36.21 16.83
CA MET A 238 23.98 -36.34 16.90
C MET A 238 24.40 -37.21 15.66
N ALA A 239 25.65 -37.48 15.22
CA ALA A 239 27.06 -37.09 15.41
C ALA A 239 27.85 -37.70 14.20
N GLY A 240 29.16 -37.53 13.92
CA GLY A 240 30.27 -36.75 14.48
C GLY A 240 31.63 -37.28 13.93
N ALA A 241 32.71 -36.47 13.93
CA ALA A 241 34.08 -36.77 13.44
C ALA A 241 34.24 -36.99 11.90
N SER A 242 35.36 -36.66 11.21
CA SER A 242 36.61 -35.92 11.55
C SER A 242 37.40 -35.54 10.27
N GLY A 243 38.27 -34.51 10.34
CA GLY A 243 39.10 -33.94 9.24
C GLY A 243 38.68 -32.47 8.97
N GLU A 244 39.53 -31.45 9.09
CA GLU A 244 40.70 -31.08 8.25
C GLU A 244 40.27 -30.76 6.80
N GLU A 245 40.59 -29.60 6.18
CA GLU A 245 41.74 -28.69 6.34
C GLU A 245 41.37 -27.19 6.57
N MET A 246 42.28 -26.27 6.20
CA MET A 246 42.34 -24.84 6.58
C MET A 246 41.74 -23.88 5.53
N ASN A 247 41.33 -22.67 5.94
CA ASN A 247 42.04 -21.41 5.59
C ASN A 247 41.38 -20.14 6.18
N GLU A 248 42.26 -19.27 6.71
CA GLU A 248 42.35 -17.80 6.61
C GLU A 248 41.04 -16.99 6.53
N ASP A 249 40.65 -16.22 7.55
CA ASP A 249 41.20 -14.91 7.97
C ASP A 249 41.15 -13.82 6.88
N ASP A 250 40.17 -12.92 7.00
CA ASP A 250 40.21 -11.56 6.45
C ASP A 250 39.65 -10.61 7.52
N GLN A 251 40.54 -9.82 8.12
CA GLN A 251 40.21 -8.77 9.09
C GLN A 251 40.57 -7.43 8.46
N GLU A 252 39.63 -6.78 7.77
CA GLU A 252 39.83 -5.38 7.36
C GLU A 252 39.80 -4.49 8.62
N ALA A 253 40.95 -3.90 8.93
CA ALA A 253 41.10 -2.94 10.02
C ALA A 253 40.96 -1.50 9.48
N ASP A 254 40.06 -0.73 10.09
CA ASP A 254 40.06 0.74 9.97
C ASP A 254 41.27 1.31 10.72
N GLU A 255 42.32 1.77 10.03
CA GLU A 255 43.21 2.86 10.50
C GLU A 255 44.20 3.35 9.42
N ASP A 256 44.02 4.58 8.92
CA ASP A 256 45.08 5.51 8.48
C ASP A 256 44.42 6.90 8.21
N MET A 257 44.42 7.86 9.14
CA MET A 257 45.51 8.71 9.67
C MET A 257 45.64 10.07 8.95
N GLU A 258 44.98 11.10 9.50
CA GLU A 258 45.26 12.51 9.19
C GLU A 258 46.37 13.07 10.12
N PRO A 259 47.38 13.78 9.59
CA PRO A 259 48.31 14.57 10.40
C PRO A 259 48.27 16.08 10.09
N GLU A 260 47.73 16.88 11.02
CA GLU A 260 48.07 18.32 11.14
C GLU A 260 49.40 18.52 11.94
N PRO A 261 49.94 19.74 12.08
CA PRO A 261 50.44 20.58 11.00
C PRO A 261 51.90 21.06 11.27
N HIS A 262 52.67 21.35 10.21
CA HIS A 262 54.03 21.87 10.40
C HIS A 262 54.06 23.38 10.70
N ILE A 263 54.72 23.75 11.81
CA ILE A 263 55.03 25.13 12.20
C ILE A 263 56.39 25.53 11.61
N ASN A 264 56.43 26.62 10.84
CA ASN A 264 57.49 27.64 10.74
C ASN A 264 57.15 28.63 9.59
N GLY A 265 57.59 29.90 9.60
CA GLY A 265 58.41 30.56 10.62
C GLY A 265 59.33 31.68 10.10
N SER A 266 58.85 32.58 9.23
CA SER A 266 59.45 33.88 8.87
C SER A 266 58.43 34.75 8.13
#